data_AF-A0A258BQE9-F1
#
_entry.id   AF-A0A258BQE9-F1
#
_cell.length_a   1.000
_cell.length_b   1.000
_cell.length_c   1.000
_cell.angle_alpha   90.00
_cell.angle_beta   90.00
_cell.angle_gamma   90.00
#
_symmetry.space_group_name_H-M   'P 1'
#
loop_
_entity.id
_entity.type
_entity.pdbx_description
1 polymer ?
#
loop_
_entity_poly.entity_id
_entity_poly.type
_entity_poly.pdbx_seq_one_letter_code
_entity_poly.pdbx_strand_id
1 'polypeptide(L)'
;DGDEYTISGIMGTNFADGRGNISIAMSTADRKPSLRAERPWFRDLWANPDVAGNYFFPIYSGITQSGGGNATYQALLNSMFPNATGNVSTTGSLYFLGNTPFTFGDSAAGKSGVSNFPTNLIDQQETKLSSLGTLSQNFQDDFVNLPLNRYNFYLRGNYEINDWISVIAQGYFNKSHTATVQQPGPIVGGWNVVVPRYINKNVNGTIYNDADWLPSNLVSLLNARNDPNAAWSVTGYVPGLGNREVFTDVYTYNMLAGFEGTIPGIDWTWDATVSQGESVTNALTTGTASLERLRAVMTAPFFGAGFKQQGNAAGGGFGANAATCTSGLDPFSGKPVSDDCIAAISAPLKETAKMQQTIGEANAQGKLFNAPAGEVRAAVGATYRKNAYTFLEDNIKERDSSFLDQTLGIYPARSIDAALSSKEVYGELSIPLIHDTPGIQMLEINAGIRYADSSQTGGSTTWKVEANWEVADFLRFRATYNKAERAPNIGELYSFTQNFGLLTGGDACSTGNPYSYSA
;
A
#
# COMPACT_ATOMS: atom_id res chain seq x y z
N ASP A 1 -0.35 22.87 12.86
CA ASP A 1 -0.10 21.54 12.29
C ASP A 1 -0.25 21.63 10.78
N GLY A 2 0.41 20.78 10.01
CA GLY A 2 0.28 20.83 8.55
C GLY A 2 1.01 21.98 7.84
N ASP A 3 1.90 22.72 8.51
CA ASP A 3 2.67 23.81 7.90
C ASP A 3 3.39 23.34 6.63
N GLU A 4 3.28 24.12 5.56
CA GLU A 4 3.89 23.84 4.27
C GLU A 4 4.80 25.01 3.84
N TYR A 5 6.05 24.68 3.54
CA TYR A 5 7.04 25.62 3.04
C TYR A 5 7.48 25.16 1.67
N THR A 6 7.32 26.02 0.66
CA THR A 6 7.85 25.76 -0.69
C THR A 6 8.76 26.92 -1.11
N ILE A 7 9.96 26.58 -1.59
CA ILE A 7 10.88 27.53 -2.20
C ILE A 7 11.16 27.03 -3.61
N SER A 8 10.97 27.90 -4.60
CA SER A 8 11.26 27.59 -6.00
C SER A 8 12.01 28.74 -6.67
N GLY A 9 12.82 28.40 -7.65
CA GLY A 9 13.58 29.37 -8.45
C GLY A 9 13.83 28.82 -9.85
N ILE A 10 13.86 29.72 -10.82
CA ILE A 10 14.23 29.44 -12.20
C ILE A 10 15.24 30.49 -12.66
N MET A 11 16.25 30.05 -13.40
CA MET A 11 17.22 30.92 -14.05
C MET A 11 17.56 30.37 -15.43
N GLY A 12 17.97 31.25 -16.34
CA GLY A 12 18.38 30.83 -17.67
C GLY A 12 19.06 31.96 -18.42
N THR A 13 19.70 31.62 -19.54
CA THR A 13 20.34 32.60 -20.42
C THR A 13 20.25 32.15 -21.87
N ASN A 14 20.18 33.14 -22.76
CA ASN A 14 20.47 32.93 -24.17
C ASN A 14 21.99 32.93 -24.38
N PHE A 15 22.45 32.26 -25.43
CA PHE A 15 23.84 32.25 -25.86
C PHE A 15 23.91 32.15 -27.39
N ALA A 16 25.12 32.28 -27.95
CA ALA A 16 25.36 32.23 -29.40
C ALA A 16 24.43 33.16 -30.20
N ASP A 17 24.37 34.44 -29.79
CA ASP A 17 23.56 35.48 -30.43
C ASP A 17 22.06 35.15 -30.55
N GLY A 18 21.53 34.38 -29.60
CA GLY A 18 20.11 34.02 -29.53
C GLY A 18 19.79 32.65 -30.13
N ARG A 19 20.76 31.98 -30.76
CA ARG A 19 20.59 30.64 -31.35
C ARG A 19 20.45 29.53 -30.30
N GLY A 20 20.86 29.79 -29.06
CA GLY A 20 20.73 28.82 -27.98
C GLY A 20 20.12 29.41 -26.72
N ASN A 21 19.41 28.58 -25.97
CA ASN A 21 18.91 28.89 -24.64
C ASN A 21 19.17 27.72 -23.69
N ILE A 22 19.47 28.03 -22.44
CA ILE A 22 19.51 27.08 -21.34
C ILE A 22 18.76 27.63 -20.14
N SER A 23 17.96 26.79 -19.49
CA SER A 23 17.21 27.12 -18.28
C SER A 23 17.30 26.00 -17.26
N ILE A 24 17.38 26.38 -15.99
CA ILE A 24 17.41 25.50 -14.83
C ILE A 24 16.34 25.96 -13.86
N ALA A 25 15.53 25.03 -13.37
CA ALA A 25 14.58 25.28 -12.28
C ALA A 25 14.84 24.31 -11.13
N MET A 26 14.71 24.82 -9.91
CA MET A 26 14.83 24.04 -8.68
C MET A 26 13.66 24.36 -7.77
N SER A 27 13.18 23.38 -7.02
CA SER A 27 12.29 23.64 -5.91
C SER A 27 12.48 22.64 -4.78
N THR A 28 12.18 23.10 -3.56
CA THR A 28 12.03 22.25 -2.38
C THR A 28 10.68 22.52 -1.74
N ALA A 29 10.06 21.47 -1.20
CA ALA A 29 8.86 21.57 -0.39
C ALA A 29 9.01 20.72 0.88
N ASP A 30 8.66 21.28 2.02
CA ASP A 30 8.53 20.60 3.32
C ASP A 30 7.10 20.82 3.81
N ARG A 31 6.37 19.72 4.04
CA ARG A 31 5.04 19.75 4.62
C ARG A 31 5.02 18.90 5.88
N LYS A 32 4.62 19.51 6.99
CA LYS A 32 4.41 18.81 8.27
C LYS A 32 3.12 17.97 8.20
N PRO A 33 3.03 16.89 8.99
CA PRO A 33 1.80 16.10 9.04
C PRO A 33 0.67 16.89 9.69
N SER A 34 -0.56 16.46 9.42
CA SER A 34 -1.74 16.84 10.20
C SER A 34 -2.49 15.58 10.60
N LEU A 35 -2.88 15.48 11.86
CA LEU A 35 -3.60 14.31 12.37
C LEU A 35 -5.11 14.46 12.19
N ARG A 36 -5.82 13.33 12.08
CA ARG A 36 -7.29 13.31 12.14
C ARG A 36 -7.78 13.79 13.49
N ALA A 37 -7.09 13.42 14.57
CA ALA A 37 -7.49 13.76 15.95
C ALA A 37 -7.51 15.27 16.24
N GLU A 38 -6.69 16.04 15.51
CA GLU A 38 -6.63 17.48 15.65
C GLU A 38 -7.85 18.18 15.01
N ARG A 39 -8.63 17.48 14.17
CA ARG A 39 -9.77 18.03 13.45
C ARG A 39 -11.09 17.84 14.21
N PRO A 40 -11.86 18.91 14.47
CA PRO A 40 -13.13 18.82 15.20
C PRO A 40 -14.12 17.81 14.60
N TRP A 41 -14.30 17.80 13.28
CA TRP A 41 -15.26 16.91 12.62
C TRP A 41 -14.88 15.42 12.73
N PHE A 42 -13.59 15.09 12.84
CA PHE A 42 -13.16 13.72 13.09
C PHE A 42 -13.42 13.32 14.55
N ARG A 43 -13.18 14.21 15.51
CA ARG A 43 -13.54 13.97 16.91
C ARG A 43 -15.04 13.83 17.13
N ASP A 44 -15.85 14.60 16.41
CA ASP A 44 -17.31 14.50 16.43
C ASP A 44 -17.77 13.16 15.82
N LEU A 45 -17.16 12.75 14.70
CA LEU A 45 -17.41 11.45 14.07
C LEU A 45 -17.03 10.29 15.01
N TRP A 46 -15.89 10.39 15.67
CA TRP A 46 -15.43 9.41 16.64
C TRP A 46 -16.32 9.35 17.87
N ALA A 47 -16.82 10.48 18.37
CA ALA A 47 -17.78 10.51 19.49
C ALA A 47 -19.17 9.99 19.13
N ASN A 48 -19.52 9.90 17.84
CA ASN A 48 -20.83 9.44 17.43
C ASN A 48 -21.01 7.92 17.71
N PRO A 49 -21.98 7.52 18.54
CA PRO A 49 -22.22 6.11 18.89
C PRO A 49 -22.76 5.25 17.72
N ASP A 50 -23.30 5.88 16.67
CA ASP A 50 -23.83 5.18 15.50
C ASP A 50 -22.77 4.91 14.42
N VAL A 51 -21.56 5.44 14.60
CA VAL A 51 -20.45 5.27 13.67
C VAL A 51 -19.49 4.23 14.22
N ALA A 52 -19.16 3.19 13.47
CA ALA A 52 -18.13 2.24 13.88
C ALA A 52 -16.76 2.93 13.94
N GLY A 53 -15.97 2.58 14.95
CA GLY A 53 -14.58 3.00 15.02
C GLY A 53 -13.70 2.30 13.99
N ASN A 54 -12.53 2.87 13.73
CA ASN A 54 -11.59 2.41 12.70
C ASN A 54 -10.51 1.44 13.22
N TYR A 55 -10.44 1.15 14.53
CA TYR A 55 -9.60 0.05 15.02
C TYR A 55 -10.14 -1.30 14.52
N PHE A 56 -9.29 -2.06 13.82
CA PHE A 56 -9.70 -3.35 13.28
C PHE A 56 -9.72 -4.45 14.35
N PHE A 57 -8.86 -4.35 15.36
CA PHE A 57 -8.85 -5.22 16.53
C PHE A 57 -8.87 -4.39 17.82
N PRO A 58 -9.45 -4.91 18.92
CA PRO A 58 -9.39 -4.23 20.21
C PRO A 58 -7.96 -3.99 20.70
N ILE A 59 -7.69 -2.80 21.25
CA ILE A 59 -6.37 -2.47 21.83
C ILE A 59 -6.08 -3.21 23.13
N TYR A 60 -7.11 -3.83 23.70
CA TYR A 60 -7.00 -4.60 24.92
C TYR A 60 -6.59 -6.03 24.63
N SER A 61 -5.78 -6.57 25.53
CA SER A 61 -5.33 -7.95 25.45
C SER A 61 -6.32 -8.90 26.10
N GLY A 62 -6.36 -10.11 25.58
CA GLY A 62 -7.29 -11.14 25.99
C GLY A 62 -6.81 -12.53 25.66
N ILE A 63 -7.75 -13.46 25.74
CA ILE A 63 -7.57 -14.83 25.29
C ILE A 63 -8.58 -15.17 24.20
N THR A 64 -8.18 -16.02 23.26
CA THR A 64 -9.15 -16.78 22.48
C THR A 64 -9.65 -17.92 23.36
N GLN A 65 -10.92 -17.88 23.74
CA GLN A 65 -11.53 -18.91 24.59
C GLN A 65 -11.49 -20.26 23.86
N SER A 66 -10.83 -21.23 24.47
CA SER A 66 -10.69 -22.60 23.96
C SER A 66 -10.75 -23.60 25.11
N GLY A 67 -11.26 -24.80 24.85
CA GLY A 67 -11.38 -25.86 25.88
C GLY A 67 -12.46 -25.63 26.95
N GLY A 68 -13.35 -24.65 26.75
CA GLY A 68 -14.59 -24.47 27.51
C GLY A 68 -15.69 -25.48 27.11
N GLY A 69 -16.87 -25.38 27.72
CA GLY A 69 -18.03 -26.23 27.39
C GLY A 69 -18.42 -27.27 28.45
N ASN A 70 -17.77 -27.26 29.62
CA ASN A 70 -18.27 -27.95 30.81
C ASN A 70 -19.01 -26.98 31.76
N ALA A 71 -19.83 -27.55 32.63
CA ALA A 71 -20.66 -26.79 33.57
C ALA A 71 -19.83 -25.96 34.58
N THR A 72 -18.68 -26.48 35.01
CA THR A 72 -17.78 -25.78 35.95
C THR A 72 -17.20 -24.52 35.34
N TYR A 73 -16.71 -24.60 34.10
CA TYR A 73 -16.20 -23.47 33.34
C TYR A 73 -17.29 -22.42 33.12
N GLN A 74 -18.49 -22.83 32.68
CA GLN A 74 -19.60 -21.92 32.44
C GLN A 74 -20.03 -21.21 33.73
N ALA A 75 -20.15 -21.94 34.85
CA ALA A 75 -20.53 -21.37 36.13
C ALA A 75 -19.49 -20.36 36.64
N LEU A 76 -18.20 -20.67 36.49
CA LEU A 76 -17.11 -19.76 36.83
C LEU A 76 -17.10 -18.52 35.93
N LEU A 77 -17.26 -18.69 34.62
CA LEU A 77 -17.32 -17.56 33.70
C LEU A 77 -18.52 -16.66 34.04
N ASN A 78 -19.71 -17.22 34.26
CA ASN A 78 -20.88 -16.42 34.65
C ASN A 78 -20.69 -15.70 35.99
N SER A 79 -20.01 -16.31 36.97
CA SER A 79 -19.77 -15.67 38.27
C SER A 79 -18.84 -14.44 38.17
N MET A 80 -17.98 -14.40 37.16
CA MET A 80 -17.17 -13.22 36.86
C MET A 80 -17.99 -12.08 36.26
N PHE A 81 -19.19 -12.35 35.72
CA PHE A 81 -20.09 -11.37 35.08
C PHE A 81 -21.44 -11.33 35.80
N PRO A 82 -21.51 -10.85 37.06
CA PRO A 82 -22.73 -10.92 37.88
C PRO A 82 -23.90 -10.11 37.32
N ASN A 83 -23.63 -9.15 36.44
CA ASN A 83 -24.64 -8.31 35.79
C ASN A 83 -25.13 -8.87 34.44
N ALA A 84 -24.59 -10.00 33.97
CA ALA A 84 -25.02 -10.63 32.74
C ALA A 84 -26.40 -11.30 32.91
N THR A 85 -27.29 -11.07 31.96
CA THR A 85 -28.60 -11.74 31.91
C THR A 85 -28.51 -12.99 31.04
N GLY A 86 -27.93 -14.07 31.58
CA GLY A 86 -27.76 -15.34 30.85
C GLY A 86 -26.31 -15.85 30.87
N ASN A 87 -26.03 -16.86 30.06
CA ASN A 87 -24.68 -17.40 29.93
C ASN A 87 -23.78 -16.46 29.13
N VAL A 88 -22.60 -16.17 29.67
CA VAL A 88 -21.52 -15.55 28.89
C VAL A 88 -20.99 -16.58 27.89
N SER A 89 -20.75 -16.16 26.66
CA SER A 89 -20.22 -16.97 25.57
C SER A 89 -18.88 -17.57 25.98
N THR A 90 -18.76 -18.88 25.79
CA THR A 90 -17.53 -19.64 26.02
C THR A 90 -16.68 -19.76 24.74
N THR A 91 -17.09 -19.10 23.67
CA THR A 91 -16.38 -19.03 22.39
C THR A 91 -16.06 -17.57 22.04
N GLY A 92 -15.06 -17.38 21.17
CA GLY A 92 -14.56 -16.06 20.80
C GLY A 92 -13.52 -15.53 21.78
N SER A 93 -13.38 -14.21 21.85
CA SER A 93 -12.33 -13.55 22.64
C SER A 93 -12.88 -13.06 23.99
N LEU A 94 -12.11 -13.25 25.06
CA LEU A 94 -12.36 -12.68 26.38
C LEU A 94 -11.19 -11.77 26.76
N TYR A 95 -11.47 -10.50 27.06
CA TYR A 95 -10.44 -9.48 27.30
C TYR A 95 -10.23 -9.23 28.79
N PHE A 96 -9.07 -8.68 29.17
CA PHE A 96 -8.69 -8.46 30.56
C PHE A 96 -8.12 -7.06 30.77
N LEU A 97 -8.56 -6.42 31.86
CA LEU A 97 -7.93 -5.23 32.44
C LEU A 97 -7.42 -5.60 33.82
N GLY A 98 -6.12 -5.89 33.93
CA GLY A 98 -5.56 -6.54 35.11
C GLY A 98 -6.32 -7.83 35.42
N ASN A 99 -6.98 -7.90 36.58
CA ASN A 99 -7.75 -9.08 36.98
C ASN A 99 -9.22 -9.08 36.54
N THR A 100 -9.69 -8.01 35.88
CA THR A 100 -11.10 -7.88 35.50
C THR A 100 -11.32 -8.41 34.08
N PRO A 101 -12.00 -9.56 33.89
CA PRO A 101 -12.43 -9.98 32.57
C PRO A 101 -13.60 -9.13 32.08
N PHE A 102 -13.62 -8.81 30.79
CA PHE A 102 -14.69 -8.05 30.15
C PHE A 102 -14.97 -8.53 28.72
N THR A 103 -16.19 -8.28 28.25
CA THR A 103 -16.60 -8.57 26.86
C THR A 103 -16.50 -7.31 26.02
N PHE A 104 -15.98 -7.41 24.78
CA PHE A 104 -15.86 -6.25 23.88
C PHE A 104 -17.10 -6.09 22.96
N GLY A 105 -17.76 -7.20 22.59
CA GLY A 105 -18.94 -7.24 21.72
C GLY A 105 -20.02 -8.20 22.23
N ASP A 106 -21.00 -8.52 21.37
CA ASP A 106 -22.15 -9.38 21.67
C ASP A 106 -21.74 -10.83 21.96
N SER A 107 -21.42 -11.09 23.22
CA SER A 107 -20.86 -12.35 23.70
C SER A 107 -21.50 -12.80 25.00
N ALA A 108 -22.68 -12.28 25.36
CA ALA A 108 -23.51 -12.79 26.44
C ALA A 108 -24.88 -13.14 25.88
N ALA A 109 -25.36 -14.36 26.13
CA ALA A 109 -26.63 -14.84 25.59
C ALA A 109 -27.78 -13.89 25.95
N GLY A 110 -28.37 -13.24 24.94
CA GLY A 110 -29.59 -12.44 25.08
C GLY A 110 -29.42 -10.94 25.33
N LYS A 111 -28.20 -10.37 25.28
CA LYS A 111 -28.01 -8.91 25.20
C LYS A 111 -26.84 -8.54 24.28
N SER A 112 -27.11 -7.63 23.33
CA SER A 112 -26.07 -6.86 22.68
C SER A 112 -25.38 -5.97 23.73
N GLY A 113 -24.06 -6.14 23.92
CA GLY A 113 -23.27 -5.12 24.61
C GLY A 113 -22.03 -5.56 25.41
N VAL A 114 -21.33 -4.56 25.93
CA VAL A 114 -20.16 -4.66 26.80
C VAL A 114 -20.56 -5.04 28.23
N SER A 115 -19.76 -5.88 28.89
CA SER A 115 -19.93 -6.21 30.31
C SER A 115 -18.60 -6.12 31.05
N ASN A 116 -18.61 -5.63 32.29
CA ASN A 116 -17.45 -5.44 33.17
C ASN A 116 -16.34 -4.48 32.69
N PHE A 117 -16.59 -3.72 31.61
CA PHE A 117 -15.64 -2.69 31.19
C PHE A 117 -15.78 -1.43 32.06
N PRO A 118 -14.69 -0.86 32.60
CA PRO A 118 -14.75 0.35 33.42
C PRO A 118 -15.25 1.56 32.62
N THR A 119 -16.33 2.18 33.08
CA THR A 119 -16.96 3.32 32.39
C THR A 119 -16.06 4.56 32.32
N ASN A 120 -15.10 4.70 33.23
CA ASN A 120 -14.13 5.79 33.22
C ASN A 120 -13.07 5.67 32.10
N LEU A 121 -12.98 4.50 31.45
CA LEU A 121 -12.13 4.28 30.27
C LEU A 121 -12.91 4.50 28.96
N ILE A 122 -14.20 4.82 29.03
CA ILE A 122 -15.00 5.21 27.87
C ILE A 122 -14.92 6.73 27.74
N ASP A 123 -14.01 7.21 26.89
CA ASP A 123 -13.75 8.63 26.66
C ASP A 123 -14.52 9.19 25.46
N GLN A 124 -15.25 8.34 24.73
CA GLN A 124 -15.92 8.66 23.46
C GLN A 124 -14.96 9.15 22.37
N GLN A 125 -13.67 8.89 22.51
CA GLN A 125 -12.64 9.32 21.57
C GLN A 125 -11.82 8.11 21.16
N GLU A 126 -10.99 7.54 22.03
CA GLU A 126 -10.26 6.31 21.72
C GLU A 126 -11.16 5.09 21.93
N THR A 127 -11.87 5.02 23.06
CA THR A 127 -12.78 3.93 23.41
C THR A 127 -14.19 4.48 23.59
N LYS A 128 -15.14 3.96 22.82
CA LYS A 128 -16.52 4.42 22.82
C LYS A 128 -17.54 3.30 22.95
N LEU A 129 -18.72 3.68 23.40
CA LEU A 129 -19.88 2.80 23.43
C LEU A 129 -20.75 3.08 22.19
N SER A 130 -21.06 2.04 21.42
CA SER A 130 -21.97 2.16 20.28
C SER A 130 -23.43 2.31 20.74
N SER A 131 -24.33 2.69 19.83
CA SER A 131 -25.77 2.71 20.10
C SER A 131 -26.37 1.33 20.39
N LEU A 132 -25.66 0.27 20.00
CA LEU A 132 -25.99 -1.12 20.33
C LEU A 132 -25.42 -1.57 21.69
N GLY A 133 -24.71 -0.68 22.40
CA GLY A 133 -24.10 -0.98 23.70
C GLY A 133 -22.80 -1.78 23.62
N THR A 134 -22.22 -1.98 22.43
CA THR A 134 -20.91 -2.65 22.24
C THR A 134 -19.76 -1.66 22.34
N LEU A 135 -18.53 -2.13 22.62
CA LEU A 135 -17.35 -1.28 22.51
C LEU A 135 -16.92 -1.14 21.05
N SER A 136 -16.44 0.04 20.72
CA SER A 136 -15.73 0.33 19.48
C SER A 136 -14.55 1.24 19.79
N GLN A 137 -13.53 1.21 18.93
CA GLN A 137 -12.30 1.97 19.16
C GLN A 137 -11.87 2.75 17.93
N ASN A 138 -11.32 3.94 18.17
CA ASN A 138 -10.82 4.81 17.11
C ASN A 138 -9.29 4.93 17.17
N PHE A 139 -8.64 4.70 16.04
CA PHE A 139 -7.23 4.93 15.83
C PHE A 139 -7.00 6.41 15.51
N GLN A 140 -6.30 7.10 16.41
CA GLN A 140 -6.21 8.56 16.42
C GLN A 140 -4.96 9.11 15.74
N ASP A 141 -3.95 8.27 15.50
CA ASP A 141 -2.68 8.68 14.90
C ASP A 141 -2.74 8.78 13.37
N ASP A 142 -3.87 8.44 12.75
CA ASP A 142 -4.07 8.57 11.31
C ASP A 142 -3.83 10.01 10.83
N PHE A 143 -3.11 10.12 9.72
CA PHE A 143 -2.91 11.40 9.03
C PHE A 143 -4.15 11.81 8.20
N VAL A 144 -4.45 13.11 8.20
CA VAL A 144 -5.27 13.76 7.15
C VAL A 144 -4.37 14.15 5.98
N ASN A 145 -3.21 14.74 6.30
CA ASN A 145 -2.19 15.10 5.34
C ASN A 145 -0.89 14.40 5.73
N LEU A 146 -0.34 13.62 4.80
CA LEU A 146 0.94 12.95 4.98
C LEU A 146 2.08 13.98 5.02
N PRO A 147 3.10 13.75 5.85
CA PRO A 147 4.32 14.55 5.81
C PRO A 147 4.99 14.39 4.44
N LEU A 148 5.62 15.45 3.93
CA LEU A 148 6.27 15.42 2.62
C LEU A 148 7.56 16.23 2.64
N ASN A 149 8.66 15.61 2.23
CA ASN A 149 9.86 16.32 1.79
C ASN A 149 10.08 16.08 0.31
N ARG A 150 10.11 17.14 -0.49
CA ARG A 150 10.29 17.04 -1.94
C ARG A 150 11.39 17.96 -2.43
N TYR A 151 12.22 17.44 -3.32
CA TYR A 151 13.24 18.18 -4.06
C TYR A 151 13.01 17.95 -5.55
N ASN A 152 12.97 19.02 -6.32
CA ASN A 152 12.88 18.98 -7.78
C ASN A 152 14.05 19.72 -8.39
N PHE A 153 14.57 19.16 -9.47
CA PHE A 153 15.52 19.79 -10.36
C PHE A 153 15.05 19.58 -11.80
N TYR A 154 15.07 20.64 -12.59
CA TYR A 154 14.74 20.62 -14.00
C TYR A 154 15.79 21.40 -14.78
N LEU A 155 16.19 20.87 -15.93
CA LEU A 155 17.11 21.47 -16.88
C LEU A 155 16.51 21.34 -18.27
N ARG A 156 16.55 22.42 -19.05
CA ARG A 156 16.24 22.39 -20.48
C ARG A 156 17.23 23.23 -21.25
N GLY A 157 17.69 22.72 -22.38
CA GLY A 157 18.48 23.46 -23.35
C GLY A 157 18.01 23.20 -24.77
N ASN A 158 18.14 24.21 -25.61
CA ASN A 158 17.97 24.09 -27.06
C ASN A 158 19.05 24.89 -27.78
N TYR A 159 19.43 24.45 -28.98
CA TYR A 159 20.41 25.14 -29.81
C TYR A 159 20.11 24.91 -31.29
N GLU A 160 20.00 26.00 -32.05
CA GLU A 160 19.84 26.01 -33.50
C GLU A 160 21.19 25.74 -34.17
N ILE A 161 21.36 24.59 -34.82
CA ILE A 161 22.59 24.22 -35.53
C ILE A 161 22.66 24.94 -36.88
N ASN A 162 21.52 25.10 -37.55
CA ASN A 162 21.30 25.90 -38.75
C ASN A 162 19.79 26.18 -38.91
N ASP A 163 19.37 26.76 -40.03
CA ASP A 163 17.98 27.18 -40.30
C ASP A 163 16.97 26.02 -40.36
N TRP A 164 17.43 24.77 -40.42
CA TRP A 164 16.56 23.59 -40.58
C TRP A 164 16.83 22.47 -39.57
N ILE A 165 17.76 22.66 -38.62
CA ILE A 165 18.06 21.68 -37.56
C ILE A 165 18.35 22.40 -36.24
N SER A 166 17.63 22.00 -35.21
CA SER A 166 17.85 22.35 -33.81
C SER A 166 18.06 21.09 -32.98
N VAL A 167 18.85 21.19 -31.92
CA VAL A 167 18.99 20.15 -30.90
C VAL A 167 18.24 20.58 -29.65
N ILE A 168 17.56 19.64 -29.00
CA ILE A 168 16.88 19.82 -27.73
C ILE A 168 17.38 18.80 -26.71
N ALA A 169 17.50 19.24 -25.46
CA ALA A 169 17.80 18.38 -24.33
C ALA A 169 17.01 18.83 -23.09
N GLN A 170 16.46 17.87 -22.36
CA GLN A 170 15.73 18.08 -21.12
C GLN A 170 16.16 17.04 -20.08
N GLY A 171 16.29 17.47 -18.83
CA GLY A 171 16.48 16.61 -17.68
C GLY A 171 15.55 17.03 -16.54
N TYR A 172 14.92 16.06 -15.90
CA TYR A 172 14.10 16.23 -14.71
C TYR A 172 14.55 15.23 -13.65
N PHE A 173 14.66 15.69 -12.41
CA PHE A 173 14.91 14.87 -11.24
C PHE A 173 13.96 15.30 -10.12
N ASN A 174 13.39 14.30 -9.45
CA ASN A 174 12.60 14.47 -8.25
C ASN A 174 13.03 13.46 -7.19
N LYS A 175 13.17 13.91 -5.96
CA LYS A 175 13.14 13.06 -4.78
C LYS A 175 11.95 13.49 -3.93
N SER A 176 11.08 12.56 -3.56
CA SER A 176 10.07 12.78 -2.54
C SER A 176 10.19 11.74 -1.43
N HIS A 177 9.92 12.18 -0.21
CA HIS A 177 9.87 11.36 0.99
C HIS A 177 8.53 11.60 1.68
N THR A 178 7.85 10.53 2.07
CA THR A 178 6.58 10.58 2.82
C THR A 178 6.55 9.44 3.83
N ALA A 179 5.67 9.55 4.83
CA ALA A 179 5.41 8.50 5.80
C ALA A 179 3.91 8.27 5.95
N THR A 180 3.51 7.02 6.11
CA THR A 180 2.15 6.65 6.54
C THR A 180 2.23 5.87 7.85
N VAL A 181 1.12 5.83 8.57
CA VAL A 181 0.99 5.08 9.82
C VAL A 181 -0.25 4.21 9.76
N GLN A 182 -0.16 3.04 10.38
CA GLN A 182 -1.23 2.08 10.54
C GLN A 182 -1.17 1.51 11.95
N GLN A 183 -2.29 0.96 12.41
CA GLN A 183 -2.41 0.30 13.72
C GLN A 183 -1.31 -0.74 13.96
N PRO A 184 -0.99 -1.01 15.24
CA PRO A 184 0.04 -1.98 15.62
C PRO A 184 -0.20 -3.37 15.04
N GLY A 185 0.85 -4.18 15.00
CA GLY A 185 0.74 -5.58 14.62
C GLY A 185 -0.15 -6.38 15.60
N PRO A 186 -1.23 -7.04 15.13
CA PRO A 186 -2.13 -7.79 16.00
C PRO A 186 -1.70 -9.24 16.22
N ILE A 187 -1.83 -9.73 17.44
CA ILE A 187 -1.76 -11.14 17.84
C ILE A 187 -3.18 -11.70 17.71
N VAL A 188 -3.53 -12.28 16.57
CA VAL A 188 -4.88 -12.79 16.26
C VAL A 188 -4.82 -13.91 15.23
N GLY A 189 -5.82 -14.80 15.21
CA GLY A 189 -5.94 -15.84 14.18
C GLY A 189 -4.64 -16.63 13.99
N GLY A 190 -4.12 -16.69 12.76
CA GLY A 190 -2.85 -17.36 12.44
C GLY A 190 -1.58 -16.70 13.00
N TRP A 191 -1.66 -15.45 13.47
CA TRP A 191 -0.58 -14.72 14.14
C TRP A 191 -0.66 -14.80 15.66
N ASN A 192 -1.50 -15.67 16.20
CA ASN A 192 -1.63 -15.82 17.64
C ASN A 192 -0.36 -16.38 18.31
N VAL A 193 -0.25 -16.14 19.62
CA VAL A 193 0.75 -16.77 20.47
C VAL A 193 0.06 -17.81 21.35
N VAL A 194 0.46 -19.08 21.18
CA VAL A 194 -0.07 -20.21 21.94
C VAL A 194 0.84 -20.50 23.13
N VAL A 195 0.45 -20.01 24.30
CA VAL A 195 1.21 -20.08 25.54
C VAL A 195 0.95 -21.44 26.23
N PRO A 196 2.01 -22.23 26.54
CA PRO A 196 1.84 -23.46 27.30
C PRO A 196 1.46 -23.14 28.75
N ARG A 197 0.76 -24.07 29.42
CA ARG A 197 0.47 -23.94 30.85
C ARG A 197 1.73 -24.20 31.68
N TYR A 198 1.90 -23.41 32.74
CA TYR A 198 2.91 -23.60 33.77
C TYR A 198 2.21 -23.97 35.08
N ILE A 199 2.08 -25.28 35.32
CA ILE A 199 1.50 -25.83 36.55
C ILE A 199 2.58 -26.70 37.17
N ASN A 200 3.29 -26.16 38.16
CA ASN A 200 4.51 -26.74 38.74
C ASN A 200 5.52 -27.19 37.67
N LYS A 201 5.65 -26.40 36.60
CA LYS A 201 6.46 -26.79 35.44
C LYS A 201 7.92 -26.42 35.68
N ASN A 202 8.80 -27.41 35.62
CA ASN A 202 10.24 -27.21 35.72
C ASN A 202 10.81 -26.76 34.37
N VAL A 203 11.42 -25.58 34.34
CA VAL A 203 12.23 -25.08 33.21
C VAL A 203 13.64 -24.82 33.73
N ASN A 204 14.60 -25.62 33.27
CA ASN A 204 16.02 -25.50 33.61
C ASN A 204 16.30 -25.44 35.13
N GLY A 205 15.60 -26.25 35.92
CA GLY A 205 15.79 -26.33 37.38
C GLY A 205 14.96 -25.34 38.20
N THR A 206 14.20 -24.45 37.55
CA THR A 206 13.29 -23.51 38.22
C THR A 206 11.84 -23.94 37.99
N ILE A 207 11.05 -24.00 39.06
CA ILE A 207 9.62 -24.32 38.99
C ILE A 207 8.84 -23.02 38.77
N TYR A 208 7.96 -23.03 37.77
CA TYR A 208 7.10 -21.90 37.42
C TYR A 208 5.62 -22.26 37.56
N ASN A 209 4.83 -21.31 38.07
CA ASN A 209 3.38 -21.40 38.09
C ASN A 209 2.74 -20.20 37.38
N ASP A 210 1.67 -20.46 36.63
CA ASP A 210 0.89 -19.43 35.92
C ASP A 210 0.34 -18.37 36.90
N ALA A 211 0.06 -18.76 38.15
CA ALA A 211 -0.41 -17.87 39.21
C ALA A 211 0.60 -16.79 39.62
N ASP A 212 1.88 -16.94 39.25
CA ASP A 212 2.93 -15.98 39.63
C ASP A 212 2.95 -14.73 38.72
N TRP A 213 2.28 -14.79 37.55
CA TRP A 213 2.40 -13.74 36.53
C TRP A 213 1.16 -13.51 35.66
N LEU A 214 0.16 -14.39 35.70
CA LEU A 214 -1.12 -14.16 35.03
C LEU A 214 -2.17 -13.60 35.99
N PRO A 215 -3.16 -12.85 35.49
CA PRO A 215 -4.35 -12.48 36.26
C PRO A 215 -5.01 -13.70 36.93
N SER A 216 -5.35 -13.62 38.22
CA SER A 216 -5.90 -14.76 38.96
C SER A 216 -7.20 -15.30 38.37
N ASN A 217 -8.08 -14.43 37.87
CA ASN A 217 -9.30 -14.83 37.16
C ASN A 217 -8.99 -15.58 35.86
N LEU A 218 -7.94 -15.16 35.12
CA LEU A 218 -7.48 -15.90 33.96
C LEU A 218 -6.97 -17.29 34.36
N VAL A 219 -6.17 -17.39 35.42
CA VAL A 219 -5.68 -18.70 35.92
C VAL A 219 -6.83 -19.61 36.33
N SER A 220 -7.82 -19.09 37.06
CA SER A 220 -9.02 -19.85 37.46
C SER A 220 -9.81 -20.36 36.25
N LEU A 221 -10.02 -19.52 35.23
CA LEU A 221 -10.71 -19.93 34.00
C LEU A 221 -9.92 -21.02 33.26
N LEU A 222 -8.61 -20.85 33.10
CA LEU A 222 -7.76 -21.83 32.42
C LEU A 222 -7.73 -23.18 33.14
N ASN A 223 -7.79 -23.18 34.48
CA ASN A 223 -7.89 -24.38 35.31
C ASN A 223 -9.25 -25.07 35.25
N ALA A 224 -10.33 -24.34 34.94
CA ALA A 224 -11.69 -24.89 34.85
C ALA A 224 -12.01 -25.53 33.49
N ARG A 225 -11.11 -25.44 32.50
CA ARG A 225 -11.27 -26.06 31.18
C ARG A 225 -11.32 -27.58 31.26
N ASN A 226 -11.82 -28.22 30.20
CA ASN A 226 -11.84 -29.69 30.08
C ASN A 226 -10.43 -30.30 30.20
N ASP A 227 -9.44 -29.62 29.64
CA ASP A 227 -8.02 -29.91 29.84
C ASP A 227 -7.33 -28.69 30.48
N PRO A 228 -7.10 -28.71 31.80
CA PRO A 228 -6.39 -27.64 32.50
C PRO A 228 -4.93 -27.43 32.05
N ASN A 229 -4.31 -28.46 31.44
CA ASN A 229 -2.92 -28.44 30.99
C ASN A 229 -2.75 -27.98 29.54
N ALA A 230 -3.83 -27.94 28.76
CA ALA A 230 -3.79 -27.52 27.36
C ALA A 230 -3.23 -26.10 27.22
N ALA A 231 -2.48 -25.82 26.16
CA ALA A 231 -2.05 -24.46 25.86
C ALA A 231 -3.25 -23.52 25.62
N TRP A 232 -3.02 -22.21 25.68
CA TRP A 232 -4.04 -21.18 25.45
C TRP A 232 -3.50 -20.07 24.57
N SER A 233 -4.39 -19.35 23.90
CA SER A 233 -4.01 -18.35 22.90
C SER A 233 -4.20 -16.94 23.44
N VAL A 234 -3.16 -16.12 23.36
CA VAL A 234 -3.25 -14.67 23.55
C VAL A 234 -3.95 -14.05 22.33
N THR A 235 -4.74 -13.00 22.56
CA THR A 235 -5.25 -12.10 21.53
C THR A 235 -5.01 -10.64 21.94
N GLY A 236 -4.71 -9.74 20.99
CA GLY A 236 -4.44 -8.32 21.27
C GLY A 236 -3.43 -7.72 20.29
N TYR A 237 -2.71 -6.67 20.69
CA TYR A 237 -1.55 -6.14 19.95
C TYR A 237 -0.22 -6.57 20.57
N VAL A 238 0.86 -6.49 19.77
CA VAL A 238 2.22 -6.76 20.27
C VAL A 238 2.62 -5.70 21.30
N PRO A 239 2.93 -6.08 22.55
CA PRO A 239 3.27 -5.10 23.60
C PRO A 239 4.50 -4.27 23.25
N GLY A 240 4.37 -2.94 23.34
CA GLY A 240 5.48 -1.99 23.21
C GLY A 240 6.05 -1.78 21.79
N LEU A 241 5.62 -2.54 20.79
CA LEU A 241 6.14 -2.44 19.42
C LEU A 241 5.70 -1.16 18.69
N GLY A 242 4.57 -0.60 19.09
CA GLY A 242 3.99 0.60 18.50
C GLY A 242 3.25 0.35 17.18
N ASN A 243 2.88 1.46 16.52
CA ASN A 243 2.20 1.46 15.23
C ASN A 243 3.12 0.96 14.12
N ARG A 244 2.52 0.45 13.04
CA ARG A 244 3.24 0.15 11.81
C ARG A 244 3.36 1.42 11.00
N GLU A 245 4.58 1.80 10.63
CA GLU A 245 4.82 2.97 9.79
C GLU A 245 5.46 2.54 8.48
N VAL A 246 5.11 3.21 7.39
CA VAL A 246 5.75 3.00 6.09
C VAL A 246 6.40 4.30 5.65
N PHE A 247 7.72 4.30 5.57
CA PHE A 247 8.50 5.41 5.03
C PHE A 247 8.81 5.14 3.56
N THR A 248 8.40 6.07 2.69
CA THR A 248 8.52 5.90 1.25
C THR A 248 9.37 7.00 0.65
N ASP A 249 10.49 6.62 0.06
CA ASP A 249 11.29 7.49 -0.80
C ASP A 249 11.01 7.17 -2.27
N VAL A 250 10.61 8.16 -3.06
CA VAL A 250 10.47 8.06 -4.52
C VAL A 250 11.51 8.93 -5.19
N TYR A 251 12.35 8.31 -6.01
CA TYR A 251 13.31 8.96 -6.88
C TYR A 251 12.81 8.84 -8.31
N THR A 252 12.52 9.97 -8.97
CA THR A 252 12.14 9.99 -10.37
C THR A 252 13.18 10.76 -11.16
N TYR A 253 13.65 10.20 -12.26
CA TYR A 253 14.42 10.95 -13.24
C TYR A 253 13.86 10.73 -14.63
N ASN A 254 13.91 11.77 -15.46
CA ASN A 254 13.53 11.70 -16.86
C ASN A 254 14.51 12.54 -17.67
N MET A 255 15.08 11.94 -18.70
CA MET A 255 15.98 12.62 -19.63
C MET A 255 15.41 12.48 -21.04
N LEU A 256 15.45 13.55 -21.80
CA LEU A 256 15.07 13.58 -23.21
C LEU A 256 16.16 14.30 -23.99
N ALA A 257 16.53 13.76 -25.14
CA ALA A 257 17.38 14.44 -26.11
C ALA A 257 16.88 14.14 -27.52
N GLY A 258 17.03 15.09 -28.43
CA GLY A 258 16.59 14.90 -29.79
C GLY A 258 16.95 16.05 -30.70
N PHE A 259 16.54 15.89 -31.96
CA PHE A 259 16.64 16.90 -32.98
C PHE A 259 15.24 17.25 -33.47
N GLU A 260 15.06 18.50 -33.85
CA GLU A 260 13.85 18.99 -34.50
C GLU A 260 14.24 19.93 -35.64
N GLY A 261 13.38 20.08 -36.64
CA GLY A 261 13.77 20.82 -37.82
C GLY A 261 12.71 20.96 -38.89
N THR A 262 13.14 21.55 -40.00
CA THR A 262 12.37 21.68 -41.24
C THR A 262 13.08 20.90 -42.35
N ILE A 263 12.38 20.63 -43.46
CA ILE A 263 12.99 20.07 -44.67
C ILE A 263 13.15 21.21 -45.69
N PRO A 264 14.38 21.60 -46.06
CA PRO A 264 14.59 22.70 -47.00
C PRO A 264 13.86 22.50 -48.32
N GLY A 265 13.13 23.52 -48.76
CA GLY A 265 12.44 23.55 -50.04
C GLY A 265 11.03 22.93 -50.06
N ILE A 266 10.56 22.36 -48.95
CA ILE A 266 9.17 21.86 -48.81
C ILE A 266 8.57 22.29 -47.47
N ASP A 267 7.23 22.36 -47.38
CA ASP A 267 6.52 22.65 -46.12
C ASP A 267 6.44 21.38 -45.25
N TRP A 268 7.58 20.90 -44.77
CA TRP A 268 7.66 19.78 -43.84
C TRP A 268 8.52 20.11 -42.62
N THR A 269 8.03 19.69 -41.47
CA THR A 269 8.71 19.74 -40.17
C THR A 269 8.93 18.32 -39.68
N TRP A 270 9.97 18.09 -38.91
CA TRP A 270 10.29 16.79 -38.35
C TRP A 270 10.91 16.89 -36.97
N ASP A 271 10.77 15.84 -36.18
CA ASP A 271 11.49 15.63 -34.93
C ASP A 271 11.94 14.17 -34.80
N ALA A 272 13.03 13.96 -34.07
CA ALA A 272 13.52 12.66 -33.68
C ALA A 272 14.05 12.75 -32.25
N THR A 273 13.40 12.06 -31.32
CA THR A 273 13.69 12.16 -29.88
C THR A 273 13.89 10.80 -29.25
N VAL A 274 14.71 10.76 -28.22
CA VAL A 274 14.85 9.62 -27.31
C VAL A 274 14.68 10.13 -25.89
N SER A 275 13.86 9.44 -25.11
CA SER A 275 13.71 9.68 -23.68
C SER A 275 13.90 8.42 -22.85
N GLN A 276 14.49 8.60 -21.68
CA GLN A 276 14.66 7.58 -20.66
C GLN A 276 14.11 8.14 -19.34
N GLY A 277 13.06 7.50 -18.84
CA GLY A 277 12.50 7.74 -17.51
C GLY A 277 12.77 6.56 -16.58
N GLU A 278 12.97 6.86 -15.31
CA GLU A 278 12.94 5.86 -14.25
C GLU A 278 12.30 6.45 -12.99
N SER A 279 11.53 5.63 -12.30
CA SER A 279 11.03 5.90 -10.96
C SER A 279 11.39 4.73 -10.05
N VAL A 280 12.14 5.01 -8.99
CA VAL A 280 12.48 4.05 -7.94
C VAL A 280 11.77 4.44 -6.66
N THR A 281 10.94 3.55 -6.14
CA THR A 281 10.23 3.68 -4.88
C THR A 281 10.83 2.69 -3.89
N ASN A 282 11.41 3.20 -2.81
CA ASN A 282 11.85 2.39 -1.67
C ASN A 282 10.85 2.58 -0.54
N ALA A 283 10.29 1.48 -0.03
CA ALA A 283 9.42 1.50 1.13
C ALA A 283 10.07 0.75 2.29
N LEU A 284 10.13 1.38 3.46
CA LEU A 284 10.56 0.78 4.72
C LEU A 284 9.34 0.69 5.64
N THR A 285 8.92 -0.54 5.96
CA THR A 285 7.88 -0.78 6.97
C THR A 285 8.51 -1.06 8.33
N THR A 286 8.12 -0.33 9.35
CA THR A 286 8.52 -0.53 10.76
C THR A 286 7.30 -0.91 11.62
N GLY A 287 7.50 -1.14 12.92
CA GLY A 287 6.42 -1.56 13.84
C GLY A 287 5.91 -2.98 13.58
N THR A 288 6.70 -3.78 12.88
CA THR A 288 6.42 -5.18 12.54
C THR A 288 7.34 -6.12 13.33
N ALA A 289 6.83 -7.30 13.67
CA ALA A 289 7.57 -8.31 14.44
C ALA A 289 7.68 -9.62 13.66
N SER A 290 8.79 -10.31 13.85
CA SER A 290 8.92 -11.73 13.52
C SER A 290 7.99 -12.52 14.42
N LEU A 291 7.10 -13.32 13.82
CA LEU A 291 6.10 -14.11 14.51
C LEU A 291 6.76 -15.19 15.36
N GLU A 292 7.81 -15.83 14.85
CA GLU A 292 8.51 -16.91 15.52
C GLU A 292 9.39 -16.40 16.64
N ARG A 293 10.05 -15.24 16.48
CA ARG A 293 10.76 -14.59 17.60
C ARG A 293 9.79 -14.09 18.66
N LEU A 294 8.65 -13.52 18.26
CA LEU A 294 7.58 -13.14 19.19
C LEU A 294 7.08 -14.34 19.99
N ARG A 295 6.77 -15.46 19.32
CA ARG A 295 6.33 -16.70 19.97
C ARG A 295 7.41 -17.27 20.88
N ALA A 296 8.68 -17.26 20.47
CA ALA A 296 9.78 -17.75 21.31
C ALA A 296 9.89 -16.95 22.62
N VAL A 297 9.78 -15.62 22.56
CA VAL A 297 9.83 -14.75 23.75
C VAL A 297 8.56 -14.91 24.60
N MET A 298 7.37 -14.74 24.01
CA MET A 298 6.11 -14.70 24.77
C MET A 298 5.66 -16.06 25.33
N THR A 299 6.16 -17.18 24.79
CA THR A 299 5.85 -18.52 25.34
C THR A 299 6.77 -18.92 26.49
N ALA A 300 7.84 -18.18 26.76
CA ALA A 300 8.67 -18.36 27.94
C ALA A 300 7.94 -17.87 29.22
N PRO A 301 8.35 -18.33 30.42
CA PRO A 301 7.78 -17.84 31.68
C PRO A 301 7.78 -16.31 31.76
N PHE A 302 6.79 -15.71 32.43
CA PHE A 302 6.66 -14.26 32.57
C PHE A 302 6.64 -13.50 31.23
N PHE A 303 6.08 -14.11 30.17
CA PHE A 303 6.12 -13.61 28.80
C PHE A 303 7.54 -13.21 28.33
N GLY A 304 8.55 -13.94 28.80
CA GLY A 304 9.94 -13.70 28.45
C GLY A 304 10.66 -12.66 29.30
N ALA A 305 10.16 -12.28 30.48
CA ALA A 305 10.95 -11.45 31.40
C ALA A 305 12.24 -12.18 31.83
N GLY A 306 13.40 -11.56 31.58
CA GLY A 306 14.71 -12.17 31.77
C GLY A 306 15.09 -13.20 30.69
N PHE A 307 14.35 -13.28 29.58
CA PHE A 307 14.63 -14.20 28.49
C PHE A 307 16.01 -13.95 27.88
N LYS A 308 16.72 -15.04 27.61
CA LYS A 308 17.99 -15.03 26.87
C LYS A 308 18.05 -16.28 26.01
N GLN A 309 18.25 -16.11 24.71
CA GLN A 309 18.43 -17.22 23.79
C GLN A 309 19.48 -16.87 22.73
N GLN A 310 20.45 -17.76 22.57
CA GLN A 310 21.40 -17.68 21.46
C GLN A 310 20.81 -18.42 20.26
N GLY A 311 20.68 -17.74 19.10
CA GLY A 311 20.34 -18.40 17.84
C GLY A 311 21.46 -19.34 17.38
N ASN A 312 21.17 -20.27 16.48
CA ASN A 312 22.11 -21.29 15.98
C ASN A 312 22.89 -22.05 17.08
N ALA A 313 22.18 -22.81 17.91
CA ALA A 313 22.78 -23.59 18.98
C ALA A 313 23.83 -24.62 18.48
N ALA A 314 23.60 -25.21 17.29
CA ALA A 314 24.48 -26.25 16.73
C ALA A 314 25.89 -25.76 16.40
N GLY A 315 26.08 -24.46 16.19
CA GLY A 315 27.38 -23.82 15.92
C GLY A 315 27.87 -22.90 17.05
N GLY A 316 27.35 -23.05 18.27
CA GLY A 316 27.69 -22.15 19.39
C GLY A 316 27.32 -20.69 19.13
N GLY A 317 26.34 -20.42 18.26
CA GLY A 317 25.94 -19.08 17.88
C GLY A 317 26.57 -18.52 16.60
N PHE A 318 27.42 -19.28 15.90
CA PHE A 318 28.05 -18.79 14.68
C PHE A 318 27.01 -18.31 13.64
N GLY A 319 27.13 -17.07 13.18
CA GLY A 319 26.21 -16.50 12.18
C GLY A 319 24.80 -16.19 12.71
N ALA A 320 24.57 -16.20 14.02
CA ALA A 320 23.29 -15.86 14.62
C ALA A 320 23.44 -14.88 15.79
N ASN A 321 22.40 -14.09 16.03
CA ASN A 321 22.36 -13.17 17.15
C ASN A 321 21.79 -13.83 18.42
N ALA A 322 22.12 -13.26 19.58
CA ALA A 322 21.42 -13.51 20.83
C ALA A 322 20.20 -12.58 20.93
N ALA A 323 19.08 -13.11 21.41
CA ALA A 323 17.93 -12.33 21.83
C ALA A 323 17.94 -12.22 23.35
N THR A 324 17.70 -11.02 23.87
CA THR A 324 17.39 -10.79 25.29
C THR A 324 16.09 -10.04 25.41
N CYS A 325 15.34 -10.30 26.48
CA CYS A 325 14.18 -9.51 26.81
C CYS A 325 14.12 -9.33 28.33
N THR A 326 14.42 -8.12 28.79
CA THR A 326 14.57 -7.85 30.22
C THR A 326 13.21 -7.66 30.90
N SER A 327 12.30 -6.87 30.31
CA SER A 327 10.98 -6.59 30.91
C SER A 327 9.96 -7.71 30.72
N GLY A 328 10.12 -8.55 29.68
CA GLY A 328 9.06 -9.39 29.16
C GLY A 328 8.13 -8.62 28.19
N LEU A 329 7.35 -9.38 27.42
CA LEU A 329 6.31 -8.89 26.51
C LEU A 329 4.93 -9.18 27.09
N ASP A 330 4.70 -8.72 28.33
CA ASP A 330 3.47 -9.00 29.06
C ASP A 330 2.30 -8.15 28.52
N PRO A 331 1.29 -8.78 27.89
CA PRO A 331 0.18 -8.06 27.29
C PRO A 331 -0.88 -7.61 28.32
N PHE A 332 -0.82 -8.06 29.58
CA PHE A 332 -1.87 -7.80 30.59
C PHE A 332 -1.50 -6.75 31.63
N SER A 333 -0.21 -6.44 31.82
CA SER A 333 0.22 -5.55 32.91
C SER A 333 0.29 -4.06 32.54
N GLY A 334 0.27 -3.72 31.25
CA GLY A 334 0.45 -2.33 30.79
C GLY A 334 1.80 -1.71 31.16
N LYS A 335 2.78 -2.53 31.56
CA LYS A 335 4.13 -2.07 31.92
C LYS A 335 4.92 -1.68 30.67
N PRO A 336 5.83 -0.70 30.78
CA PRO A 336 6.77 -0.40 29.70
C PRO A 336 7.59 -1.63 29.30
N VAL A 337 7.74 -1.83 28.00
CA VAL A 337 8.59 -2.87 27.43
C VAL A 337 9.99 -2.30 27.20
N SER A 338 11.03 -3.06 27.54
CA SER A 338 12.43 -2.64 27.35
C SER A 338 12.87 -2.75 25.88
N ASP A 339 13.80 -1.89 25.46
CA ASP A 339 14.28 -1.83 24.08
C ASP A 339 14.86 -3.16 23.58
N ASP A 340 15.47 -3.97 24.47
CA ASP A 340 16.00 -5.28 24.11
C ASP A 340 14.89 -6.28 23.76
N CYS A 341 13.74 -6.24 24.43
CA CYS A 341 12.56 -7.01 24.08
C CYS A 341 12.02 -6.61 22.70
N ILE A 342 11.97 -5.31 22.40
CA ILE A 342 11.52 -4.80 21.08
C ILE A 342 12.51 -5.23 20.00
N ALA A 343 13.82 -5.09 20.23
CA ALA A 343 14.85 -5.54 19.30
C ALA A 343 14.82 -7.05 19.05
N ALA A 344 14.53 -7.86 20.09
CA ALA A 344 14.42 -9.30 19.98
C ALA A 344 13.35 -9.73 18.96
N ILE A 345 12.24 -9.00 18.87
CA ILE A 345 11.11 -9.37 17.99
C ILE A 345 11.02 -8.56 16.70
N SER A 346 11.62 -7.37 16.63
CA SER A 346 11.45 -6.45 15.50
C SER A 346 11.91 -7.05 14.17
N ALA A 347 11.10 -6.88 13.12
CA ALA A 347 11.35 -7.34 11.76
C ALA A 347 10.94 -6.26 10.74
N PRO A 348 11.70 -5.16 10.61
CA PRO A 348 11.40 -4.14 9.62
C PRO A 348 11.55 -4.69 8.20
N LEU A 349 10.68 -4.26 7.28
CA LEU A 349 10.58 -4.77 5.92
C LEU A 349 11.03 -3.73 4.91
N LYS A 350 11.75 -4.14 3.88
CA LYS A 350 12.21 -3.28 2.80
C LYS A 350 11.74 -3.77 1.45
N GLU A 351 11.09 -2.88 0.72
CA GLU A 351 10.58 -3.15 -0.61
C GLU A 351 11.16 -2.13 -1.58
N THR A 352 11.42 -2.55 -2.82
CA THR A 352 11.91 -1.66 -3.87
C THR A 352 11.15 -1.90 -5.16
N ALA A 353 10.40 -0.89 -5.61
CA ALA A 353 9.79 -0.88 -6.93
C ALA A 353 10.60 0.03 -7.85
N LYS A 354 10.93 -0.45 -9.05
CA LYS A 354 11.63 0.28 -10.08
C LYS A 354 10.85 0.18 -11.38
N MET A 355 10.43 1.31 -11.91
CA MET A 355 9.77 1.44 -13.21
C MET A 355 10.68 2.21 -14.15
N GLN A 356 11.00 1.63 -15.30
CA GLN A 356 11.81 2.25 -16.34
C GLN A 356 11.02 2.33 -17.63
N GLN A 357 11.12 3.47 -18.31
CA GLN A 357 10.51 3.68 -19.61
C GLN A 357 11.54 4.27 -20.57
N THR A 358 11.71 3.62 -21.71
CA THR A 358 12.47 4.13 -22.84
C THR A 358 11.51 4.41 -23.98
N ILE A 359 11.54 5.62 -24.54
CA ILE A 359 10.76 5.98 -25.72
C ILE A 359 11.72 6.54 -26.77
N GLY A 360 11.63 6.04 -27.99
CA GLY A 360 12.23 6.65 -29.17
C GLY A 360 11.13 7.01 -30.15
N GLU A 361 11.09 8.24 -30.62
CA GLU A 361 10.06 8.75 -31.52
C GLU A 361 10.71 9.48 -32.69
N ALA A 362 10.11 9.32 -33.86
CA ALA A 362 10.45 10.10 -35.04
C ALA A 362 9.16 10.48 -35.75
N ASN A 363 8.95 11.77 -35.96
CA ASN A 363 7.73 12.30 -36.55
C ASN A 363 8.08 13.25 -37.70
N ALA A 364 7.23 13.28 -38.71
CA ALA A 364 7.33 14.22 -39.80
C ALA A 364 5.93 14.62 -40.27
N GLN A 365 5.70 15.91 -40.47
CA GLN A 365 4.42 16.42 -40.92
C GLN A 365 4.58 17.61 -41.85
N GLY A 366 3.63 17.77 -42.77
CA GLY A 366 3.70 18.84 -43.76
C GLY A 366 2.59 18.82 -44.79
N LYS A 367 2.70 19.76 -45.73
CA LYS A 367 1.81 19.80 -46.90
C LYS A 367 2.19 18.73 -47.92
N LEU A 368 1.18 18.10 -48.52
CA LEU A 368 1.33 17.25 -49.70
C LEU A 368 1.12 18.03 -51.00
N PHE A 369 -0.03 18.67 -51.14
CA PHE A 369 -0.39 19.48 -52.31
C PHE A 369 -1.59 20.40 -52.00
N ASN A 370 -1.85 21.35 -52.90
CA ASN A 370 -3.04 22.20 -52.80
C ASN A 370 -4.20 21.53 -53.55
N ALA A 371 -5.32 21.34 -52.86
CA ALA A 371 -6.61 20.99 -53.46
C ALA A 371 -7.46 22.26 -53.64
N PRO A 372 -8.53 22.24 -54.47
CA PRO A 372 -9.39 23.40 -54.66
C PRO A 372 -9.98 23.99 -53.37
N ALA A 373 -10.18 23.16 -52.34
CA ALA A 373 -10.76 23.56 -51.07
C ALA A 373 -9.72 23.85 -49.96
N GLY A 374 -8.42 23.78 -50.26
CA GLY A 374 -7.36 24.06 -49.29
C GLY A 374 -6.17 23.10 -49.38
N GLU A 375 -5.25 23.21 -48.44
CA GLU A 375 -4.05 22.38 -48.40
C GLU A 375 -4.37 20.97 -47.90
N VAL A 376 -3.98 19.94 -48.65
CA VAL A 376 -3.97 18.57 -48.16
C VAL A 376 -2.67 18.36 -47.39
N ARG A 377 -2.78 17.98 -46.11
CA ARG A 377 -1.63 17.82 -45.21
C ARG A 377 -1.53 16.37 -44.74
N ALA A 378 -0.32 15.93 -44.45
CA ALA A 378 -0.06 14.61 -43.91
C ALA A 378 0.90 14.65 -42.74
N ALA A 379 0.80 13.65 -41.89
CA ALA A 379 1.76 13.36 -40.82
C ALA A 379 2.09 11.86 -40.85
N VAL A 380 3.34 11.54 -40.59
CA VAL A 380 3.81 10.16 -40.42
C VAL A 380 4.73 10.11 -39.21
N GLY A 381 4.76 8.96 -38.54
CA GLY A 381 5.68 8.79 -37.44
C GLY A 381 5.88 7.35 -37.05
N ALA A 382 6.93 7.13 -36.25
CA ALA A 382 7.29 5.85 -35.70
C ALA A 382 7.68 6.01 -34.23
N THR A 383 7.23 5.07 -33.40
CA THR A 383 7.48 5.05 -31.97
C THR A 383 7.99 3.68 -31.56
N TYR A 384 9.06 3.66 -30.77
CA TYR A 384 9.46 2.51 -29.98
C TYR A 384 9.27 2.85 -28.52
N ARG A 385 8.60 1.98 -27.76
CA ARG A 385 8.45 2.13 -26.33
C ARG A 385 8.81 0.83 -25.63
N LYS A 386 9.62 0.90 -24.58
CA LYS A 386 9.90 -0.20 -23.66
C LYS A 386 9.58 0.24 -22.24
N ASN A 387 8.79 -0.56 -21.53
CA ASN A 387 8.54 -0.40 -20.10
C ASN A 387 9.11 -1.62 -19.38
N ALA A 388 9.92 -1.41 -18.35
CA ALA A 388 10.43 -2.47 -17.48
C ALA A 388 10.04 -2.18 -16.03
N TYR A 389 9.59 -3.20 -15.32
CA TYR A 389 9.21 -3.13 -13.93
C TYR A 389 9.93 -4.20 -13.14
N THR A 390 10.58 -3.77 -12.06
CA THR A 390 11.12 -4.66 -11.05
C THR A 390 10.48 -4.29 -9.72
N PHE A 391 9.86 -5.25 -9.05
CA PHE A 391 9.42 -5.12 -7.68
C PHE A 391 10.14 -6.18 -6.86
N LEU A 392 10.99 -5.74 -5.94
CA LEU A 392 11.68 -6.60 -4.99
C LEU A 392 10.96 -6.48 -3.66
N GLU A 393 10.32 -7.57 -3.28
CA GLU A 393 9.65 -7.74 -2.00
C GLU A 393 10.67 -8.11 -0.92
N ASP A 394 10.37 -7.80 0.34
CA ASP A 394 11.23 -8.26 1.43
C ASP A 394 11.22 -9.79 1.49
N ASN A 395 12.37 -10.42 1.72
CA ASN A 395 12.48 -11.87 1.73
C ASN A 395 11.66 -12.54 2.85
N ILE A 396 11.26 -11.82 3.89
CA ILE A 396 10.39 -12.36 4.93
C ILE A 396 8.90 -12.24 4.59
N LYS A 397 8.56 -11.39 3.60
CA LYS A 397 7.21 -11.18 3.06
C LYS A 397 7.00 -11.94 1.74
N GLU A 398 8.07 -12.30 1.03
CA GLU A 398 7.97 -13.05 -0.21
C GLU A 398 7.49 -14.50 0.01
N ARG A 399 6.48 -14.91 -0.76
CA ARG A 399 5.74 -16.17 -0.58
C ARG A 399 6.62 -17.42 -0.59
N ASP A 400 7.72 -17.40 -1.33
CA ASP A 400 8.56 -18.57 -1.61
C ASP A 400 9.93 -18.52 -0.90
N SER A 401 10.17 -17.53 -0.03
CA SER A 401 11.48 -17.31 0.59
C SER A 401 11.53 -17.68 2.07
N SER A 402 10.59 -17.20 2.90
CA SER A 402 10.58 -17.55 4.33
C SER A 402 9.73 -18.76 4.62
N PHE A 403 10.32 -19.75 5.30
CA PHE A 403 9.66 -21.00 5.70
C PHE A 403 9.59 -21.22 7.22
N LEU A 404 10.28 -20.38 8.00
CA LEU A 404 10.36 -20.45 9.47
C LEU A 404 10.20 -19.12 10.17
N ASP A 405 10.15 -17.99 9.45
CA ASP A 405 10.00 -16.68 10.07
C ASP A 405 9.01 -15.84 9.26
N GLN A 406 7.78 -15.68 9.73
CA GLN A 406 6.81 -14.80 9.08
C GLN A 406 6.76 -13.47 9.84
N THR A 407 6.65 -12.36 9.12
CA THR A 407 6.36 -11.09 9.79
C THR A 407 4.87 -10.91 10.09
N LEU A 408 4.57 -10.48 11.31
CA LEU A 408 3.24 -10.30 11.85
C LEU A 408 2.57 -9.04 11.29
N GLY A 409 1.28 -9.15 10.92
CA GLY A 409 0.49 -8.02 10.43
C GLY A 409 0.56 -7.81 8.91
N ILE A 410 1.43 -8.54 8.20
CA ILE A 410 1.62 -8.41 6.76
C ILE A 410 1.22 -9.68 6.00
N TYR A 411 0.83 -9.52 4.74
CA TYR A 411 0.43 -10.64 3.88
C TYR A 411 1.53 -10.97 2.88
N PRO A 412 1.72 -12.27 2.56
CA PRO A 412 2.70 -12.66 1.58
C PRO A 412 2.47 -12.01 0.21
N ALA A 413 3.56 -11.59 -0.41
CA ALA A 413 3.59 -11.03 -1.74
C ALA A 413 4.69 -11.71 -2.58
N ARG A 414 4.87 -11.30 -3.83
CA ARG A 414 5.86 -11.91 -4.72
C ARG A 414 6.58 -10.80 -5.46
N SER A 415 7.89 -10.95 -5.60
CA SER A 415 8.71 -10.11 -6.46
C SER A 415 8.29 -10.26 -7.92
N ILE A 416 8.47 -9.18 -8.68
CA ILE A 416 8.17 -9.10 -10.10
C ILE A 416 9.43 -8.64 -10.83
N ASP A 417 9.75 -9.26 -11.94
CA ASP A 417 10.74 -8.76 -12.90
C ASP A 417 10.19 -9.01 -14.31
N ALA A 418 9.71 -7.94 -14.96
CA ALA A 418 9.01 -8.03 -16.22
C ALA A 418 9.23 -6.81 -17.11
N ALA A 419 9.20 -6.99 -18.43
CA ALA A 419 9.30 -5.92 -19.40
C ALA A 419 8.36 -6.13 -20.58
N LEU A 420 7.79 -5.03 -21.08
CA LEU A 420 6.96 -4.99 -22.28
C LEU A 420 7.55 -3.99 -23.27
N SER A 421 7.44 -4.29 -24.56
CA SER A 421 7.82 -3.32 -25.61
C SER A 421 6.78 -3.24 -26.71
N SER A 422 6.60 -2.05 -27.29
CA SER A 422 5.83 -1.82 -28.51
C SER A 422 6.64 -1.10 -29.57
N LYS A 423 6.38 -1.43 -30.83
CA LYS A 423 6.86 -0.72 -32.02
C LYS A 423 5.65 -0.30 -32.80
N GLU A 424 5.56 0.98 -33.12
CA GLU A 424 4.37 1.56 -33.72
C GLU A 424 4.78 2.42 -34.91
N VAL A 425 4.00 2.35 -35.98
CA VAL A 425 4.11 3.26 -37.13
C VAL A 425 2.73 3.79 -37.47
N TYR A 426 2.64 5.05 -37.84
CA TYR A 426 1.37 5.67 -38.17
C TYR A 426 1.48 6.63 -39.35
N GLY A 427 0.34 6.88 -39.98
CA GLY A 427 0.15 7.89 -41.00
C GLY A 427 -1.23 8.52 -40.85
N GLU A 428 -1.29 9.84 -41.00
CA GLU A 428 -2.50 10.65 -40.93
C GLU A 428 -2.57 11.60 -42.12
N LEU A 429 -3.79 11.90 -42.54
CA LEU A 429 -4.11 12.73 -43.68
C LEU A 429 -5.25 13.67 -43.30
N SER A 430 -5.10 14.94 -43.64
CA SER A 430 -6.13 15.97 -43.51
C SER A 430 -6.46 16.51 -44.90
N ILE A 431 -7.72 16.38 -45.29
CA ILE A 431 -8.22 16.73 -46.62
C ILE A 431 -9.36 17.73 -46.50
N PRO A 432 -9.15 19.01 -46.85
CA PRO A 432 -10.26 19.93 -47.04
C PRO A 432 -10.98 19.57 -48.35
N LEU A 433 -12.29 19.34 -48.26
CA LEU A 433 -13.17 18.95 -49.37
C LEU A 433 -13.96 20.13 -49.95
N ILE A 434 -14.45 21.02 -49.09
CA ILE A 434 -15.26 22.19 -49.47
C ILE A 434 -14.82 23.40 -48.65
N HIS A 435 -14.77 24.56 -49.28
CA HIS A 435 -14.45 25.83 -48.65
C HIS A 435 -15.31 26.96 -49.25
N ASP A 436 -15.65 27.96 -48.46
CA ASP A 436 -16.35 29.20 -48.87
C ASP A 436 -17.59 29.01 -49.76
N THR A 437 -18.41 27.99 -49.48
CA THR A 437 -19.65 27.72 -50.21
C THR A 437 -20.87 28.03 -49.32
N PRO A 438 -21.99 28.55 -49.83
CA PRO A 438 -23.16 28.85 -49.00
C PRO A 438 -23.61 27.65 -48.15
N GLY A 439 -23.58 27.81 -46.82
CA GLY A 439 -23.90 26.75 -45.84
C GLY A 439 -22.75 25.78 -45.52
N ILE A 440 -21.57 25.96 -46.11
CA ILE A 440 -20.35 25.17 -45.85
C ILE A 440 -19.14 26.11 -45.94
N GLN A 441 -18.76 26.69 -44.80
CA GLN A 441 -17.51 27.44 -44.71
C GLN A 441 -16.30 26.53 -44.85
N MET A 442 -16.34 25.35 -44.21
CA MET A 442 -15.31 24.33 -44.33
C MET A 442 -15.91 22.95 -44.18
N LEU A 443 -15.55 22.01 -45.05
CA LEU A 443 -15.75 20.59 -44.83
C LEU A 443 -14.40 19.89 -44.97
N GLU A 444 -13.92 19.29 -43.90
CA GLU A 444 -12.64 18.60 -43.83
C GLU A 444 -12.83 17.15 -43.41
N ILE A 445 -12.07 16.25 -44.04
CA ILE A 445 -11.94 14.86 -43.62
C ILE A 445 -10.54 14.61 -43.09
N ASN A 446 -10.46 14.09 -41.88
CA ASN A 446 -9.22 13.59 -41.28
C ASN A 446 -9.26 12.06 -41.24
N ALA A 447 -8.22 11.42 -41.74
CA ALA A 447 -8.08 9.96 -41.73
C ALA A 447 -6.73 9.57 -41.14
N GLY A 448 -6.70 8.51 -40.34
CA GLY A 448 -5.48 8.03 -39.71
C GLY A 448 -5.44 6.52 -39.63
N ILE A 449 -4.25 5.95 -39.78
CA ILE A 449 -3.98 4.52 -39.59
C ILE A 449 -2.72 4.35 -38.76
N ARG A 450 -2.74 3.39 -37.84
CA ARG A 450 -1.60 3.01 -37.01
C ARG A 450 -1.48 1.49 -36.93
N TYR A 451 -0.28 1.01 -37.16
CA TYR A 451 0.11 -0.38 -36.90
C TYR A 451 0.99 -0.43 -35.66
N ALA A 452 0.62 -1.27 -34.70
CA ALA A 452 1.37 -1.48 -33.47
C ALA A 452 1.73 -2.96 -33.33
N ASP A 453 2.98 -3.25 -33.02
CA ASP A 453 3.47 -4.59 -32.67
C ASP A 453 3.90 -4.60 -31.20
N SER A 454 3.13 -5.27 -30.37
CA SER A 454 3.38 -5.42 -28.93
C SER A 454 4.01 -6.76 -28.62
N SER A 455 5.00 -6.79 -27.73
CA SER A 455 5.58 -8.05 -27.23
C SER A 455 4.56 -8.97 -26.54
N GLN A 456 3.43 -8.43 -26.07
CA GLN A 456 2.41 -9.18 -25.33
C GLN A 456 1.22 -9.62 -26.17
N THR A 457 0.68 -8.72 -27.00
CA THR A 457 -0.54 -8.98 -27.78
C THR A 457 -0.27 -9.24 -29.26
N GLY A 458 0.97 -9.07 -29.72
CA GLY A 458 1.35 -9.15 -31.13
C GLY A 458 0.94 -7.91 -31.94
N GLY A 459 0.90 -8.09 -33.26
CA GLY A 459 0.57 -7.04 -34.23
C GLY A 459 -0.91 -6.72 -34.31
N SER A 460 -1.24 -5.43 -34.40
CA SER A 460 -2.61 -4.96 -34.59
C SER A 460 -2.68 -3.62 -35.30
N THR A 461 -3.83 -3.37 -35.92
CA THR A 461 -4.10 -2.19 -36.74
C THR A 461 -5.32 -1.45 -36.20
N THR A 462 -5.10 -0.16 -35.93
CA THR A 462 -6.10 0.82 -35.51
C THR A 462 -6.23 1.90 -36.57
N TRP A 463 -7.40 2.54 -36.61
CA TRP A 463 -7.69 3.56 -37.61
C TRP A 463 -8.79 4.50 -37.13
N LYS A 464 -8.84 5.69 -37.73
CA LYS A 464 -9.80 6.75 -37.43
C LYS A 464 -10.20 7.46 -38.72
N VAL A 465 -11.47 7.83 -38.80
CA VAL A 465 -12.01 8.78 -39.79
C VAL A 465 -12.84 9.83 -39.06
N GLU A 466 -12.64 11.10 -39.37
CA GLU A 466 -13.34 12.23 -38.78
C GLU A 466 -13.78 13.20 -39.87
N ALA A 467 -15.03 13.66 -39.80
CA ALA A 467 -15.56 14.74 -40.60
C ALA A 467 -15.79 15.97 -39.73
N ASN A 468 -15.21 17.10 -40.14
CA ASN A 468 -15.36 18.39 -39.51
C ASN A 468 -16.06 19.34 -40.49
N TRP A 469 -17.29 19.72 -40.17
CA TRP A 469 -18.13 20.57 -41.01
C TRP A 469 -18.43 21.88 -40.29
N GLU A 470 -17.82 22.95 -40.76
CA GLU A 470 -18.13 24.31 -40.36
C GLU A 470 -19.20 24.89 -41.29
N VAL A 471 -20.38 25.13 -40.73
CA VAL A 471 -21.54 25.67 -41.46
C VAL A 471 -21.43 27.18 -41.56
N ALA A 472 -21.06 27.81 -40.44
CA ALA A 472 -20.87 29.25 -40.24
C ALA A 472 -19.96 29.47 -39.02
N ASP A 473 -19.46 30.69 -38.81
CA ASP A 473 -18.55 31.03 -37.70
C ASP A 473 -19.09 30.64 -36.31
N PHE A 474 -20.43 30.55 -36.18
CA PHE A 474 -21.13 30.21 -34.96
C PHE A 474 -21.57 28.74 -34.86
N LEU A 475 -21.44 27.93 -35.92
CA LEU A 475 -21.97 26.56 -35.97
C LEU A 475 -21.03 25.58 -36.70
N ARG A 476 -20.57 24.58 -35.96
CA ARG A 476 -19.69 23.50 -36.44
C ARG A 476 -20.21 22.13 -35.98
N PHE A 477 -20.24 21.17 -36.90
CA PHE A 477 -20.52 19.76 -36.64
C PHE A 477 -19.25 18.93 -36.75
N ARG A 478 -19.06 17.96 -35.84
CA ARG A 478 -17.97 16.99 -35.89
C ARG A 478 -18.53 15.59 -35.73
N ALA A 479 -18.10 14.68 -36.61
CA ALA A 479 -18.45 13.27 -36.54
C ALA A 479 -17.16 12.44 -36.64
N THR A 480 -16.98 11.47 -35.74
CA THR A 480 -15.78 10.64 -35.68
C THR A 480 -16.16 9.18 -35.58
N TYR A 481 -15.44 8.32 -36.30
CA TYR A 481 -15.54 6.87 -36.20
C TYR A 481 -14.12 6.27 -36.14
N ASN A 482 -13.85 5.43 -35.14
CA ASN A 482 -12.52 4.88 -34.93
C ASN A 482 -12.55 3.47 -34.33
N LYS A 483 -11.50 2.70 -34.65
CA LYS A 483 -11.14 1.46 -33.97
C LYS A 483 -9.87 1.72 -33.15
N ALA A 484 -9.94 1.51 -31.85
CA ALA A 484 -8.81 1.65 -30.92
C ALA A 484 -8.50 0.33 -30.21
N GLU A 485 -7.30 0.19 -29.68
CA GLU A 485 -6.89 -0.94 -28.86
C GLU A 485 -6.01 -0.49 -27.68
N ARG A 486 -5.88 -1.35 -26.68
CA ARG A 486 -4.97 -1.17 -25.56
C ARG A 486 -4.40 -2.52 -25.16
N ALA A 487 -3.09 -2.69 -25.28
CA ALA A 487 -2.39 -3.82 -24.67
C ALA A 487 -2.44 -3.70 -23.13
N PRO A 488 -2.61 -4.81 -22.39
CA PRO A 488 -2.53 -4.81 -20.93
C PRO A 488 -1.20 -4.24 -20.44
N ASN A 489 -1.23 -3.44 -19.37
CA ASN A 489 -0.03 -2.92 -18.74
C ASN A 489 0.59 -3.97 -17.80
N ILE A 490 1.83 -3.73 -17.33
CA ILE A 490 2.53 -4.66 -16.42
C ILE A 490 1.73 -4.87 -15.12
N GLY A 491 1.12 -3.81 -14.58
CA GLY A 491 0.23 -3.93 -13.44
C GLY A 491 -0.92 -4.89 -13.72
N GLU A 492 -1.62 -4.81 -14.84
CA GLU A 492 -2.73 -5.74 -15.16
C GLU A 492 -2.26 -7.19 -15.36
N LEU A 493 -1.06 -7.41 -15.89
CA LEU A 493 -0.50 -8.75 -16.12
C LEU A 493 0.04 -9.41 -14.85
N TYR A 494 0.53 -8.60 -13.90
CA TYR A 494 1.24 -9.09 -12.71
C TYR A 494 0.64 -8.60 -11.38
N SER A 495 -0.47 -7.85 -11.41
CA SER A 495 -1.22 -7.44 -10.22
C SER A 495 -1.85 -8.67 -9.61
N PHE A 496 -1.43 -8.97 -8.38
CA PHE A 496 -2.06 -10.01 -7.60
C PHE A 496 -3.42 -9.52 -7.10
N THR A 497 -4.47 -10.31 -7.32
CA THR A 497 -5.67 -10.21 -6.50
C THR A 497 -5.28 -10.70 -5.10
N GLN A 498 -5.08 -9.77 -4.16
CA GLN A 498 -5.10 -10.12 -2.74
C GLN A 498 -6.56 -10.41 -2.37
N ASN A 499 -7.03 -11.61 -2.71
CA ASN A 499 -8.33 -12.09 -2.29
C ASN A 499 -8.24 -12.42 -0.80
N PHE A 500 -8.75 -11.51 0.04
CA PHE A 500 -9.09 -11.82 1.43
C PHE A 500 -10.32 -12.73 1.43
N GLY A 501 -10.09 -14.04 1.28
CA GLY A 501 -11.15 -15.05 1.38
C GLY A 501 -11.32 -15.50 2.82
N LEU A 502 -12.30 -14.97 3.55
CA LEU A 502 -12.89 -15.68 4.70
C LEU A 502 -13.63 -16.95 4.27
N LEU A 503 -13.83 -17.11 2.95
CA LEU A 503 -14.32 -18.31 2.30
C LEU A 503 -13.12 -18.99 1.65
N THR A 504 -12.66 -20.09 2.24
CA THR A 504 -11.59 -20.96 1.72
C THR A 504 -11.94 -21.67 0.41
N GLY A 505 -13.02 -21.23 -0.25
CA GLY A 505 -13.67 -21.95 -1.33
C GLY A 505 -13.30 -21.55 -2.73
N GLY A 506 -12.43 -20.56 -2.90
CA GLY A 506 -12.15 -19.96 -4.21
C GLY A 506 -13.33 -19.20 -4.79
N ASP A 507 -13.13 -18.60 -5.95
CA ASP A 507 -14.21 -18.05 -6.76
C ASP A 507 -15.06 -19.22 -7.29
N ALA A 508 -16.33 -19.25 -6.91
CA ALA A 508 -17.28 -20.28 -7.36
C ALA A 508 -17.52 -20.23 -8.87
N CYS A 509 -17.11 -19.17 -9.57
CA CYS A 509 -17.18 -19.05 -11.03
C CYS A 509 -15.84 -19.39 -11.72
N SER A 510 -14.78 -19.72 -10.97
CA SER A 510 -13.47 -20.05 -11.55
C SER A 510 -13.38 -21.51 -11.96
N THR A 511 -12.98 -21.76 -13.20
CA THR A 511 -12.70 -23.12 -13.72
C THR A 511 -11.42 -23.75 -13.16
N GLY A 512 -10.58 -22.96 -12.47
CA GLY A 512 -9.38 -23.44 -11.78
C GLY A 512 -9.61 -23.82 -10.31
N ASN A 513 -10.86 -23.79 -9.84
CA ASN A 513 -11.21 -24.04 -8.45
C ASN A 513 -11.43 -25.55 -8.22
N PRO A 514 -10.71 -26.20 -7.28
CA PRO A 514 -10.78 -27.64 -7.06
C PRO A 514 -12.00 -28.09 -6.21
N TYR A 515 -12.86 -27.17 -5.74
CA TYR A 515 -14.01 -27.50 -4.90
C TYR A 515 -15.27 -27.87 -5.72
N SER A 516 -16.05 -28.84 -5.22
CA SER A 516 -17.18 -29.46 -5.93
C SER A 516 -18.40 -28.56 -6.17
N TYR A 517 -18.43 -27.35 -5.61
CA TYR A 517 -19.50 -26.36 -5.78
C TYR A 517 -19.11 -25.21 -6.73
N SER A 518 -17.93 -25.29 -7.35
CA SER A 518 -17.53 -24.35 -8.39
C SER A 518 -18.23 -24.63 -9.73
N ALA A 519 -18.35 -23.61 -10.56
CA ALA A 519 -19.08 -23.54 -11.84
C ALA A 519 -18.57 -24.47 -12.94
#